data_AF-A0A2J4XZ66-F1
#
_entry.id   AF-A0A2J4XZ66-F1
#
_cell.length_a   1.000
_cell.length_b   1.000
_cell.length_c   1.000
_cell.angle_alpha   90.00
_cell.angle_beta   90.00
_cell.angle_gamma   90.00
#
_symmetry.space_group_name_H-M   'P 1'
#
loop_
_entity.id
_entity.type
_entity.pdbx_description
1 polymer ?
#
loop_
_entity_poly.entity_id
_entity_poly.type
_entity_poly.pdbx_seq_one_letter_code
_entity_poly.pdbx_strand_id
1 'polypeptide(L)' 'TFTGHHLKALASREFPDSDALRAAKRFTRIALKPYLGGKPLKSRELFRQFLPARAARADKTNND' A
#
# COMPACT_ATOMS: atom_id res chain seq x y z
N THR A 1 2.81 14.24 0.06
CA THR A 1 2.75 14.79 1.42
C THR A 1 1.94 13.85 2.31
N PHE A 2 2.22 13.86 3.62
CA PHE A 2 1.49 13.12 4.65
C PHE A 2 0.79 14.13 5.56
N THR A 3 -0.44 13.83 5.97
CA THR A 3 -1.19 14.71 6.89
C THR A 3 -0.81 14.39 8.34
N GLY A 4 -1.12 15.30 9.28
CA GLY A 4 -0.94 15.03 10.71
C GLY A 4 -1.71 13.78 11.18
N HIS A 5 -2.88 13.53 10.58
CA HIS A 5 -3.63 12.30 10.80
C HIS A 5 -2.84 11.05 10.39
N HIS A 6 -2.22 11.06 9.19
CA HIS A 6 -1.36 9.95 8.75
C HIS A 6 -0.19 9.70 9.69
N LEU A 7 0.42 10.76 10.22
CA LEU A 7 1.55 10.65 11.14
C LEU A 7 1.13 10.07 12.50
N LYS A 8 -0.03 10.46 13.03
CA LYS A 8 -0.59 9.87 14.26
C LYS A 8 -0.88 8.38 14.07
N ALA A 9 -1.50 7.99 12.97
CA ALA A 9 -1.78 6.59 12.63
C ALA A 9 -0.49 5.76 12.50
N LEU A 10 0.57 6.32 11.91
CA LEU A 10 1.89 5.68 11.85
C LEU A 10 2.53 5.51 13.22
N ALA A 11 2.39 6.51 14.10
CA ALA A 11 2.93 6.47 15.45
C ALA A 11 2.21 5.45 16.34
N SER A 12 0.88 5.39 16.29
CA SER A 12 0.09 4.39 17.01
C SER A 12 0.15 3.00 16.38
N ARG A 13 0.56 2.89 15.10
CA ARG A 13 0.50 1.67 14.27
C ARG A 13 -0.91 1.14 14.07
N GLU A 14 -1.90 2.02 14.20
CA GLU A 14 -3.31 1.72 13.98
C GLU A 14 -3.79 2.40 12.71
N PHE A 15 -4.47 1.65 11.84
CA PHE A 15 -4.93 2.13 10.54
C PHE A 15 -6.44 1.90 10.39
N PRO A 16 -7.27 2.74 11.02
CA PRO A 16 -8.72 2.53 11.08
C PRO A 16 -9.41 2.71 9.71
N ASP A 17 -8.80 3.45 8.79
CA ASP A 17 -9.37 3.73 7.48
C ASP A 17 -8.41 3.40 6.31
N SER A 18 -8.99 3.28 5.12
CA SER A 18 -8.25 2.91 3.91
C SER A 18 -7.25 3.99 3.45
N ASP A 19 -7.45 5.25 3.82
CA ASP A 19 -6.54 6.34 3.49
C ASP A 19 -5.28 6.30 4.36
N ALA A 20 -5.45 6.12 5.68
CA ALA A 20 -4.36 5.89 6.62
C ALA A 20 -3.52 4.65 6.22
N LEU A 21 -4.17 3.55 5.82
CA LEU A 21 -3.46 2.35 5.36
C LEU A 21 -2.68 2.60 4.06
N ARG A 22 -3.26 3.36 3.12
CA ARG A 22 -2.59 3.73 1.87
C ARG A 22 -1.41 4.65 2.13
N ALA A 23 -1.55 5.60 3.05
CA ALA A 23 -0.48 6.49 3.49
C ALA A 23 0.64 5.69 4.16
N ALA A 24 0.33 4.76 5.06
CA ALA A 24 1.30 3.91 5.73
C ALA A 24 2.09 3.04 4.75
N LYS A 25 1.43 2.44 3.75
CA LYS A 25 2.09 1.68 2.68
C LYS A 25 3.07 2.54 1.86
N ARG A 26 2.74 3.80 1.60
CA ARG A 26 3.61 4.74 0.89
C ARG A 26 4.79 5.15 1.76
N PHE A 27 4.54 5.51 3.01
CA PHE A 27 5.56 5.92 3.97
C PHE A 27 6.61 4.82 4.16
N THR A 28 6.18 3.61 4.49
CA THR A 28 7.08 2.46 4.72
C THR A 28 7.92 2.13 3.48
N ARG A 29 7.36 2.23 2.27
CA ARG A 29 8.13 2.05 1.03
C ARG A 29 9.24 3.09 0.86
N ILE A 30 8.96 4.35 1.18
CA ILE A 30 9.95 5.43 1.11
C ILE A 30 11.02 5.23 2.20
N ALA A 31 10.59 4.95 3.43
CA ALA A 31 11.48 4.74 4.57
C ALA A 31 12.42 3.54 4.37
N LEU A 32 11.96 2.46 3.75
CA LEU A 32 12.78 1.27 3.50
C LEU A 32 13.70 1.42 2.28
N LYS A 33 13.37 2.28 1.32
CA LYS A 33 14.10 2.38 0.04
C LYS A 33 15.62 2.56 0.20
N PRO A 34 16.15 3.42 1.10
CA PRO A 34 17.60 3.57 1.30
C PRO A 34 18.29 2.29 1.78
N TYR A 35 17.58 1.44 2.53
CA TYR A 35 18.13 0.22 3.12
C TYR A 35 18.10 -0.99 2.17
N LEU A 36 17.44 -0.88 1.02
CA LEU A 36 17.30 -1.99 0.05
C LEU A 36 18.37 -1.98 -1.05
N GLY A 37 19.28 -1.00 -1.05
CA GLY A 37 20.40 -0.95 -2.01
C GLY A 37 19.98 -0.89 -3.48
N GLY A 38 18.81 -0.31 -3.77
CA GLY A 38 18.28 -0.15 -5.13
C GLY A 38 17.75 -1.43 -5.80
N LYS A 39 17.92 -2.61 -5.19
CA LYS A 39 17.41 -3.86 -5.73
C LYS A 39 15.90 -3.99 -5.47
N PRO A 40 15.08 -4.40 -6.46
CA PRO A 40 13.67 -4.66 -6.24
C PRO A 40 13.49 -5.88 -5.32
N LEU A 41 12.46 -5.85 -4.46
CA LEU A 41 12.12 -6.97 -3.59
C LEU A 41 11.56 -8.15 -4.41
N LYS A 42 12.33 -9.24 -4.54
CA LYS A 42 11.94 -10.42 -5.34
C LYS A 42 10.65 -11.09 -4.84
N SER A 43 10.37 -11.01 -3.54
CA SER A 43 9.12 -11.50 -2.93
C SER A 43 7.86 -10.84 -3.51
N ARG A 44 7.97 -9.65 -4.11
CA ARG A 44 6.85 -9.00 -4.82
C ARG A 44 6.38 -9.80 -6.01
N GLU A 45 7.24 -10.62 -6.60
CA GLU A 45 6.90 -11.36 -7.82
C GLU A 45 5.96 -12.52 -7.51
N LEU A 46 5.99 -13.06 -6.29
CA LEU A 46 5.00 -14.02 -5.81
C LEU A 46 3.58 -13.44 -5.90
N PHE A 47 3.41 -12.19 -5.48
CA PHE A 47 2.11 -11.54 -5.54
C PHE A 47 1.68 -11.20 -6.97
N ARG A 48 2.61 -11.00 -7.91
CA ARG A 48 2.27 -10.75 -9.32
C ARG A 48 1.93 -12.01 -10.09
N GLN A 49 2.57 -13.12 -9.74
CA GLN A 49 2.39 -14.42 -10.40
C GLN A 49 1.19 -15.18 -9.85
N PHE A 50 0.95 -15.10 -8.54
CA PHE A 50 -0.03 -15.96 -7.87
C PHE A 50 -1.29 -15.23 -7.39
N LEU A 51 -1.31 -13.89 -7.34
CA LEU A 51 -2.57 -13.17 -7.12
C LEU A 51 -3.19 -12.77 -8.45
N PRO A 52 -4.52 -12.98 -8.63
CA PRO A 52 -5.21 -12.51 -9.81
C PRO A 52 -5.03 -10.99 -9.94
N ALA A 53 -4.51 -10.55 -11.09
CA ALA A 53 -4.28 -9.16 -11.40
C ALA A 53 -5.63 -8.41 -11.54
N ARG A 54 -6.19 -7.94 -10.41
CA ARG A 54 -7.29 -6.96 -10.32
C ARG A 54 -8.33 -7.03 -11.46
N ALA A 55 -8.92 -8.19 -11.74
CA ALA A 55 -10.08 -8.33 -12.62
C ALA A 55 -11.43 -8.21 -11.89
N ALA A 56 -11.48 -8.08 -10.54
CA ALA A 56 -12.74 -8.28 -9.80
C ALA A 56 -13.45 -7.01 -9.26
N ARG A 57 -13.06 -5.77 -9.62
CA ARG A 57 -13.68 -4.54 -9.04
C ARG A 57 -14.00 -3.39 -10.00
N ALA A 58 -13.87 -3.56 -11.31
CA ALA A 58 -14.27 -2.52 -12.27
C ALA A 58 -15.40 -2.94 -13.22
N ASP A 59 -15.82 -4.20 -13.21
CA ASP A 59 -16.80 -4.77 -14.15
C ASP A 59 -18.15 -5.15 -13.52
N LYS A 60 -18.46 -4.56 -12.35
CA LYS A 60 -19.84 -4.39 -11.91
C LYS A 60 -20.10 -2.89 -11.90
N THR A 61 -20.28 -2.39 -13.11
CA THR A 61 -20.92 -1.12 -13.40
C THR A 61 -22.18 -1.00 -12.55
N ASN A 62 -22.37 0.20 -11.99
CA ASN A 62 -23.67 0.68 -11.58
C ASN A 62 -24.65 0.38 -12.72
N ASN A 63 -25.49 -0.63 -12.51
CA ASN A 63 -26.83 -0.69 -13.05
C ASN A 63 -27.72 -0.20 -11.91
N ASP A 64 -27.93 1.12 -11.89
CA ASP A 64 -29.08 1.86 -11.35
C ASP A 64 -28.88 3.35 -11.72
#